data_AF-A0AAV4ZXI4-F1
#
_entry.id   AF-A0AAV4ZXI4-F1
#
_cell.length_a   1.000
_cell.length_b   1.000
_cell.length_c   1.000
_cell.angle_alpha   90.00
_cell.angle_beta   90.00
_cell.angle_gamma   90.00
#
_symmetry.space_group_name_H-M   'P 1'
#
loop_
_entity.id
_entity.type
_entity.pdbx_description
1 polymer ?
#
loop_
_entity_poly.entity_id
_entity_poly.type
_entity_poly.pdbx_seq_one_letter_code
_entity_poly.pdbx_strand_id
1 'polypeptide(L)'
;MTGDFEHKTKVEIDRYFKNDEEALKNNIRVLQGFAKVYPAIYGEELVHCATGRVYSPTPKPSVIILDWKSGSCSSLNTTALNSTLHFFGPESFGGLGNVSLKAEILTKEIGKPVDDIIREVSCWLPVDISSQFEFFNPEAGEVIELPGMPPMYDYEFNPQHEDSSDTWSIETAGTLGNASFDPEACAAYKTWFAPRPAYIIGPLLPEEPSIDGQLSESQTKELTASPNGIEIRIFLDTVWKTYGDRSLLYISFGSHFWPHGEGVWKVIEVILEMKIPLILSFNSKDFEMPFQMQKRLDSSNIALVSTWVPQHVILGHPVTGWFMTHCGNNSVTESVSHGVPMIAWPLSADQPVNAAYMSSVLNIAYELFETRIGSGLRPLYRGIKPQGALEAIETEIRTVLQKAWGCDGARKRENILKLKEKLNIAWNEDGEARIELREFLKRFCS
;
A
#
# COMPACT_ATOMS: atom_id res chain seq x y z
N MET A 1 5.98 -35.89 -1.31
CA MET A 1 6.20 -35.95 -2.77
C MET A 1 6.68 -34.58 -3.23
N THR A 2 7.94 -34.27 -2.96
CA THR A 2 8.54 -32.92 -2.98
C THR A 2 9.70 -32.84 -3.97
N GLY A 3 9.59 -33.46 -5.16
CA GLY A 3 10.76 -33.71 -6.00
C GLY A 3 10.59 -33.61 -7.50
N ASP A 4 9.59 -32.90 -8.03
CA ASP A 4 9.45 -32.80 -9.50
C ASP A 4 8.80 -31.50 -10.03
N PHE A 5 8.85 -30.40 -9.26
CA PHE A 5 8.25 -29.11 -9.66
C PHE A 5 9.26 -28.08 -10.20
N GLU A 6 10.56 -28.27 -10.03
CA GLU A 6 11.58 -27.28 -10.45
C GLU A 6 11.85 -27.27 -11.97
N HIS A 7 11.48 -28.31 -12.72
CA HIS A 7 11.87 -28.42 -14.13
C HIS A 7 10.83 -27.98 -15.16
N LYS A 8 9.60 -27.62 -14.77
CA LYS A 8 8.53 -27.25 -15.74
C LYS A 8 8.00 -25.83 -15.65
N THR A 9 8.37 -25.08 -14.63
CA THR A 9 7.98 -23.67 -14.47
C THR A 9 9.20 -22.86 -14.12
N LYS A 10 9.98 -22.50 -15.14
CA LYS A 10 11.02 -21.49 -15.01
C LYS A 10 10.31 -20.13 -14.96
N VAL A 11 9.79 -19.75 -13.80
CA VAL A 11 9.36 -18.36 -13.55
C VAL A 11 10.64 -17.57 -13.27
N GLU A 12 11.26 -17.03 -14.32
CA GLU A 12 12.27 -15.98 -14.14
C GLU A 12 11.55 -14.67 -13.81
N ILE A 13 11.52 -14.32 -12.51
CA ILE A 13 11.15 -12.97 -12.08
C ILE A 13 12.37 -12.09 -12.36
N ASP A 14 12.43 -11.47 -13.54
CA ASP A 14 13.42 -10.43 -13.82
C ASP A 14 13.08 -9.20 -12.97
N ARG A 15 13.81 -9.00 -11.86
CA ARG A 15 13.74 -7.77 -11.07
C ARG A 15 14.34 -6.63 -11.86
N TYR A 16 13.50 -5.84 -12.54
CA TYR A 16 13.87 -4.58 -13.20
C TYR A 16 14.11 -3.46 -12.17
N PHE A 17 15.10 -3.60 -11.29
CA PHE A 17 15.51 -2.51 -10.42
C PHE A 17 17.04 -2.42 -10.34
N LYS A 18 17.60 -1.47 -11.08
CA LYS A 18 18.88 -0.84 -10.76
C LYS A 18 18.65 0.65 -10.55
N ASN A 19 19.23 1.15 -9.47
CA ASN A 19 19.25 2.54 -9.02
C ASN A 19 19.79 3.46 -10.10
N ASP A 20 18.92 4.08 -10.90
CA ASP A 20 19.33 5.15 -11.81
C ASP A 20 18.23 6.21 -11.90
N GLU A 21 18.62 7.48 -11.88
CA GLU A 21 17.74 8.66 -11.81
C GLU A 21 16.78 8.78 -13.02
N GLU A 22 17.06 8.09 -14.13
CA GLU A 22 16.15 7.99 -15.27
C GLU A 22 14.92 7.10 -15.03
N ALA A 23 14.92 6.24 -14.00
CA ALA A 23 13.87 5.25 -13.78
C ALA A 23 12.48 5.85 -13.50
N LEU A 24 12.40 7.07 -12.92
CA LEU A 24 11.11 7.72 -12.68
C LEU A 24 10.44 8.25 -13.95
N LYS A 25 11.19 8.52 -15.03
CA LYS A 25 10.61 8.90 -16.33
C LYS A 25 10.07 7.69 -17.13
N ASN A 26 10.22 6.47 -16.60
CA ASN A 26 10.05 5.22 -17.36
C ASN A 26 8.70 4.49 -17.18
N ASN A 27 7.71 5.00 -16.44
CA ASN A 27 6.42 4.27 -16.28
C ASN A 27 5.69 4.06 -17.62
N ILE A 28 5.79 5.01 -18.56
CA ILE A 28 5.30 4.85 -19.94
C ILE A 28 6.19 3.88 -20.75
N ARG A 29 7.51 3.85 -20.50
CA ARG A 29 8.45 2.92 -21.17
C ARG A 29 8.30 1.48 -20.70
N VAL A 30 7.87 1.21 -19.47
CA VAL A 30 7.55 -0.15 -19.01
C VAL A 30 6.34 -0.68 -19.77
N LEU A 31 5.28 0.12 -19.90
CA LEU A 31 4.09 -0.24 -20.70
C LEU A 31 4.39 -0.36 -22.19
N GLN A 32 5.14 0.58 -22.78
CA GLN A 32 5.54 0.54 -24.19
C GLN A 32 6.57 -0.57 -24.49
N GLY A 33 7.45 -0.87 -23.53
CA GLY A 33 8.38 -1.99 -23.57
C GLY A 33 7.63 -3.30 -23.52
N PHE A 34 6.68 -3.44 -22.58
CA PHE A 34 5.82 -4.61 -22.48
C PHE A 34 4.93 -4.76 -23.71
N ALA A 35 4.36 -3.69 -24.27
CA ALA A 35 3.59 -3.74 -25.51
C ALA A 35 4.40 -4.21 -26.73
N LYS A 36 5.74 -4.07 -26.72
CA LYS A 36 6.63 -4.62 -27.75
C LYS A 36 7.09 -6.04 -27.45
N VAL A 37 7.33 -6.34 -26.18
CA VAL A 37 7.78 -7.66 -25.70
C VAL A 37 6.63 -8.67 -25.70
N TYR A 38 5.39 -8.22 -25.47
CA TYR A 38 4.20 -9.06 -25.36
C TYR A 38 3.87 -9.79 -26.66
N PRO A 39 3.86 -9.14 -27.85
CA PRO A 39 3.75 -9.85 -29.12
C PRO A 39 4.88 -10.86 -29.34
N ALA A 40 6.11 -10.56 -28.91
CA ALA A 40 7.25 -11.47 -29.06
C ALA A 40 7.12 -12.70 -28.14
N ILE A 41 6.70 -12.53 -26.88
CA ILE A 41 6.39 -13.64 -25.96
C ILE A 41 5.22 -14.48 -26.51
N TYR A 42 4.18 -13.83 -27.04
CA TYR A 42 3.01 -14.53 -27.57
C TYR A 42 3.29 -15.25 -28.89
N GLY A 43 4.19 -14.68 -29.70
CA GLY A 43 4.62 -15.22 -30.99
C GLY A 43 5.76 -16.24 -30.89
N GLU A 44 6.23 -16.55 -29.68
CA GLU A 44 7.39 -17.42 -29.45
C GLU A 44 8.64 -16.93 -30.23
N GLU A 45 8.86 -15.61 -30.20
CA GLU A 45 9.99 -14.94 -30.81
C GLU A 45 11.08 -14.60 -29.76
N LEU A 46 12.28 -14.26 -30.23
CA LEU A 46 13.38 -13.83 -29.35
C LEU A 46 13.01 -12.53 -28.63
N VAL A 47 13.24 -12.48 -27.31
CA VAL A 47 13.00 -11.27 -26.52
C VAL A 47 14.30 -10.48 -26.39
N HIS A 48 14.30 -9.26 -26.92
CA HIS A 48 15.43 -8.33 -26.86
C HIS A 48 15.21 -7.30 -25.75
N CYS A 49 16.01 -7.37 -24.69
CA CYS A 49 15.96 -6.41 -23.60
C CYS A 49 16.74 -5.14 -23.94
N ALA A 50 16.33 -4.00 -23.36
CA ALA A 50 17.03 -2.72 -23.49
C ALA A 50 18.50 -2.77 -23.00
N THR A 51 18.84 -3.77 -22.17
CA THR A 51 20.20 -4.05 -21.69
C THR A 51 21.09 -4.75 -22.73
N GLY A 52 20.56 -5.05 -23.92
CA GLY A 52 21.28 -5.78 -24.98
C GLY A 52 21.27 -7.31 -24.79
N ARG A 53 20.66 -7.82 -23.72
CA ARG A 53 20.44 -9.25 -23.53
C ARG A 53 19.35 -9.77 -24.46
N VAL A 54 19.57 -10.96 -25.00
CA VAL A 54 18.62 -11.67 -25.84
C VAL A 54 18.24 -12.97 -25.12
N TYR A 55 16.94 -13.19 -24.95
CA TYR A 55 16.40 -14.40 -24.34
C TYR A 55 15.74 -15.24 -25.41
N SER A 56 15.89 -16.57 -25.28
CA SER A 56 15.21 -17.54 -26.15
C SER A 56 13.69 -17.34 -26.12
N PRO A 57 12.99 -17.71 -27.20
CA PRO A 57 11.53 -17.79 -27.20
C PRO A 57 11.00 -18.46 -25.94
N THR A 58 10.10 -17.77 -25.26
CA THR A 58 9.35 -18.35 -24.14
C THR A 58 8.08 -18.97 -24.73
N PRO A 59 7.72 -20.21 -24.36
CA PRO A 59 6.42 -20.76 -24.74
C PRO A 59 5.32 -19.80 -24.32
N LYS A 60 4.29 -19.67 -25.16
CA LYS A 60 3.16 -18.78 -24.87
C LYS A 60 2.60 -19.05 -23.46
N PRO A 61 2.53 -18.05 -22.57
CA PRO A 61 2.07 -18.25 -21.21
C PRO A 61 0.56 -18.52 -21.18
N SER A 62 0.14 -19.48 -20.36
CA SER A 62 -1.29 -19.74 -20.09
C SER A 62 -1.93 -18.69 -19.18
N VAL A 63 -1.12 -18.01 -18.36
CA VAL A 63 -1.48 -16.90 -17.47
C VAL A 63 -0.28 -15.97 -17.32
N ILE A 64 -0.57 -14.67 -17.15
CA ILE A 64 0.43 -13.65 -16.84
C ILE A 64 0.06 -13.02 -15.49
N ILE A 65 1.01 -13.06 -14.54
CA ILE A 65 0.91 -12.42 -13.23
C ILE A 65 1.78 -11.17 -13.28
N LEU A 66 1.24 -10.01 -12.93
CA LEU A 66 1.97 -8.75 -13.01
C LEU A 66 2.02 -8.12 -11.62
N ASP A 67 3.23 -8.06 -11.07
CA ASP A 67 3.52 -7.44 -9.77
C ASP A 67 3.58 -5.89 -9.87
N TRP A 68 3.26 -5.33 -11.03
CA TRP A 68 3.09 -3.89 -11.24
C TRP A 68 2.18 -3.57 -12.43
N LYS A 69 1.50 -2.43 -12.32
CA LYS A 69 0.56 -1.79 -13.26
C LYS A 69 0.89 -2.09 -14.73
N SER A 70 0.04 -2.87 -15.40
CA SER A 70 0.02 -2.94 -16.86
C SER A 70 -1.33 -2.49 -17.42
N GLY A 71 -1.31 -1.80 -18.56
CA GLY A 71 -2.49 -1.64 -19.40
C GLY A 71 -3.04 -2.98 -19.90
N SER A 72 -4.24 -2.92 -20.49
CA SER A 72 -5.08 -4.00 -21.03
C SER A 72 -4.41 -5.38 -21.12
N CYS A 73 -4.40 -6.11 -20.00
CA CYS A 73 -3.97 -7.50 -19.98
C CYS A 73 -4.60 -8.20 -18.79
N SER A 74 -5.11 -9.41 -19.01
CA SER A 74 -5.60 -10.33 -17.97
C SER A 74 -4.49 -10.64 -16.96
N SER A 75 -4.38 -9.78 -15.96
CA SER A 75 -3.36 -9.75 -14.90
C SER A 75 -3.98 -9.95 -13.52
N LEU A 76 -3.15 -10.23 -12.50
CA LEU A 76 -3.52 -10.21 -11.08
C LEU A 76 -2.87 -8.97 -10.44
N ASN A 77 -3.60 -8.19 -9.63
CA ASN A 77 -3.07 -6.99 -8.96
C ASN A 77 -3.11 -7.12 -7.42
N THR A 78 -2.05 -6.67 -6.74
CA THR A 78 -1.79 -6.73 -5.28
C THR A 78 -2.40 -5.59 -4.46
N THR A 79 -3.41 -4.89 -4.96
CA THR A 79 -4.04 -3.75 -4.24
C THR A 79 -5.26 -4.16 -3.41
N ALA A 80 -5.64 -3.34 -2.42
CA ALA A 80 -6.86 -3.53 -1.64
C ALA A 80 -8.11 -3.44 -2.55
N LEU A 81 -9.14 -4.23 -2.26
CA LEU A 81 -10.33 -4.29 -3.11
C LEU A 81 -11.17 -3.03 -3.05
N ASN A 82 -11.29 -2.41 -1.89
CA ASN A 82 -11.99 -1.13 -1.77
C ASN A 82 -11.34 -0.05 -2.64
N SER A 83 -10.00 0.01 -2.67
CA SER A 83 -9.26 0.93 -3.54
C SER A 83 -9.46 0.57 -5.01
N THR A 84 -9.49 -0.72 -5.33
CA THR A 84 -9.77 -1.21 -6.69
C THR A 84 -11.17 -0.80 -7.17
N LEU A 85 -12.18 -0.99 -6.31
CA LEU A 85 -13.56 -0.60 -6.61
C LEU A 85 -13.68 0.91 -6.78
N HIS A 86 -13.02 1.69 -5.92
CA HIS A 86 -13.04 3.15 -6.02
C HIS A 86 -12.41 3.64 -7.33
N PHE A 87 -11.20 3.18 -7.66
CA PHE A 87 -10.48 3.70 -8.82
C PHE A 87 -10.98 3.17 -10.16
N PHE A 88 -11.48 1.93 -10.20
CA PHE A 88 -11.77 1.25 -11.48
C PHE A 88 -13.16 0.63 -11.54
N GLY A 89 -13.82 0.48 -10.40
CA GLY A 89 -15.12 -0.16 -10.32
C GLY A 89 -16.24 0.67 -10.95
N PRO A 90 -17.43 0.06 -11.11
CA PRO A 90 -18.59 0.75 -11.60
C PRO A 90 -19.09 1.79 -10.57
N GLU A 91 -19.74 2.85 -11.06
CA GLU A 91 -20.35 3.90 -10.23
C GLU A 91 -21.36 3.34 -9.23
N SER A 92 -22.03 2.23 -9.57
CA SER A 92 -22.96 1.52 -8.67
C SER A 92 -22.31 0.96 -7.40
N PHE A 93 -20.98 0.89 -7.35
CA PHE A 93 -20.20 0.50 -6.17
C PHE A 93 -19.29 1.64 -5.68
N GLY A 94 -19.58 2.89 -6.03
CA GLY A 94 -18.78 4.05 -5.64
C GLY A 94 -17.46 4.20 -6.41
N GLY A 95 -17.33 3.51 -7.56
CA GLY A 95 -16.18 3.63 -8.44
C GLY A 95 -16.29 4.75 -9.48
N LEU A 96 -15.18 5.06 -10.14
CA LEU A 96 -15.14 6.08 -11.20
C LEU A 96 -15.83 5.68 -12.52
N GLY A 97 -16.21 4.42 -12.68
CA GLY A 97 -16.81 3.93 -13.93
C GLY A 97 -15.80 3.88 -15.09
N ASN A 98 -16.29 3.98 -16.33
CA ASN A 98 -15.43 3.90 -17.51
C ASN A 98 -14.68 5.23 -17.75
N VAL A 99 -13.52 5.37 -17.11
CA VAL A 99 -12.66 6.55 -17.20
C VAL A 99 -12.22 6.85 -18.63
N SER A 100 -11.90 5.82 -19.43
CA SER A 100 -11.50 6.00 -20.83
C SER A 100 -12.61 6.61 -21.68
N LEU A 101 -13.84 6.12 -21.53
CA LEU A 101 -15.00 6.67 -22.24
C LEU A 101 -15.27 8.12 -21.81
N LYS A 102 -15.20 8.41 -20.51
CA LYS A 102 -15.35 9.77 -20.00
C LYS A 102 -14.25 10.70 -20.55
N ALA A 103 -13.01 10.22 -20.62
CA ALA A 103 -11.89 10.97 -21.20
C ALA A 103 -12.07 11.22 -22.71
N GLU A 104 -12.55 10.24 -23.48
CA GLU A 104 -12.85 10.42 -24.91
C GLU A 104 -13.94 11.46 -25.17
N ILE A 105 -14.97 11.50 -24.30
CA ILE A 105 -16.02 12.53 -24.36
C ILE A 105 -15.40 13.90 -24.12
N LEU A 106 -14.61 14.04 -23.06
CA LEU A 106 -13.96 15.30 -22.70
C LEU A 106 -13.00 15.78 -23.79
N THR A 107 -12.21 14.89 -24.41
CA THR A 107 -11.34 15.24 -25.54
C THR A 107 -12.10 15.91 -26.67
N LYS A 108 -13.32 15.45 -26.97
CA LYS A 108 -14.17 16.07 -28.01
C LYS A 108 -14.67 17.46 -27.62
N GLU A 109 -14.84 17.71 -26.32
CA GLU A 109 -15.35 18.98 -25.81
C GLU A 109 -14.25 20.05 -25.70
N ILE A 110 -13.06 19.69 -25.20
CA ILE A 110 -11.98 20.66 -24.91
C ILE A 110 -10.78 20.59 -25.86
N GLY A 111 -10.74 19.60 -26.76
CA GLY A 111 -9.64 19.44 -27.72
C GLY A 111 -8.31 18.99 -27.10
N LYS A 112 -8.28 18.56 -25.83
CA LYS A 112 -7.10 17.96 -25.21
C LYS A 112 -6.94 16.48 -25.60
N PRO A 113 -5.71 15.97 -25.79
CA PRO A 113 -5.48 14.55 -26.05
C PRO A 113 -6.07 13.65 -24.95
N VAL A 114 -6.66 12.51 -25.34
CA VAL A 114 -7.24 11.53 -24.40
C VAL A 114 -6.23 11.09 -23.34
N ASP A 115 -4.98 10.85 -23.73
CA ASP A 115 -3.93 10.41 -22.81
C ASP A 115 -3.60 11.47 -21.74
N ASP A 116 -3.70 12.75 -22.10
CA ASP A 116 -3.50 13.84 -21.14
C ASP A 116 -4.66 13.94 -20.16
N ILE A 117 -5.90 13.72 -20.61
CA ILE A 117 -7.09 13.70 -19.76
C ILE A 117 -7.07 12.48 -18.84
N ILE A 118 -6.78 11.29 -19.37
CA ILE A 118 -6.65 10.06 -18.58
C ILE A 118 -5.54 10.24 -17.54
N ARG A 119 -4.41 10.86 -17.90
CA ARG A 119 -3.37 11.21 -16.95
C ARG A 119 -3.90 12.13 -15.88
N GLU A 120 -4.45 13.28 -16.23
CA GLU A 120 -5.00 14.26 -15.28
C GLU A 120 -6.03 13.65 -14.31
N VAL A 121 -6.91 12.77 -14.81
CA VAL A 121 -7.93 12.06 -14.02
C VAL A 121 -7.34 10.94 -13.15
N SER A 122 -6.45 10.11 -13.70
CA SER A 122 -5.84 8.98 -12.98
C SER A 122 -4.87 9.43 -11.90
N CYS A 123 -4.23 10.57 -12.14
CA CYS A 123 -3.21 11.15 -11.30
C CYS A 123 -3.79 11.99 -10.15
N TRP A 124 -5.10 12.28 -10.16
CA TRP A 124 -5.78 13.21 -9.26
C TRP A 124 -5.01 14.54 -9.10
N LEU A 125 -4.41 15.01 -10.20
CA LEU A 125 -3.69 16.28 -10.21
C LEU A 125 -4.68 17.41 -9.81
N PRO A 126 -4.20 18.49 -9.17
CA PRO A 126 -4.99 19.69 -8.99
C PRO A 126 -5.13 20.32 -10.38
N VAL A 127 -6.23 20.00 -11.07
CA VAL A 127 -6.45 20.47 -12.43
C VAL A 127 -7.41 21.65 -12.39
N ASP A 128 -6.95 22.75 -12.98
CA ASP A 128 -7.75 23.88 -13.46
C ASP A 128 -8.91 23.44 -14.41
N ILE A 129 -9.04 22.14 -14.69
CA ILE A 129 -9.95 21.51 -15.67
C ILE A 129 -10.83 20.43 -15.01
N SER A 130 -10.37 19.72 -13.98
CA SER A 130 -11.16 18.70 -13.25
C SER A 130 -12.30 19.36 -12.48
N SER A 131 -12.07 20.58 -12.00
CA SER A 131 -13.09 21.48 -11.44
C SER A 131 -14.09 22.03 -12.47
N GLN A 132 -13.83 21.90 -13.78
CA GLN A 132 -14.71 22.38 -14.86
C GLN A 132 -15.71 21.32 -15.33
N PHE A 133 -15.58 20.05 -14.91
CA PHE A 133 -16.43 18.96 -15.37
C PHE A 133 -17.01 18.15 -14.21
N GLU A 134 -18.34 17.98 -14.19
CA GLU A 134 -19.08 17.24 -13.16
C GLU A 134 -18.57 15.81 -12.93
N PHE A 135 -17.98 15.17 -13.96
CA PHE A 135 -17.59 13.76 -13.90
C PHE A 135 -16.30 13.47 -13.12
N PHE A 136 -15.43 14.45 -12.92
CA PHE A 136 -14.09 14.25 -12.34
C PHE A 136 -13.67 15.38 -11.42
N ASN A 137 -14.57 15.89 -10.59
CA ASN A 137 -14.18 16.83 -9.54
C ASN A 137 -13.95 16.06 -8.22
N PRO A 138 -12.69 15.72 -7.84
CA PRO A 138 -12.38 15.08 -6.55
C PRO A 138 -12.80 15.89 -5.32
N GLU A 139 -13.30 17.10 -5.52
CA GLU A 139 -13.62 18.04 -4.45
C GLU A 139 -15.03 18.63 -4.59
N ALA A 140 -15.91 17.98 -5.35
CA ALA A 140 -17.30 18.40 -5.45
C ALA A 140 -18.00 18.32 -4.07
N GLY A 141 -17.52 17.45 -3.18
CA GLY A 141 -18.18 17.14 -1.91
C GLY A 141 -19.32 16.16 -2.10
N GLU A 142 -19.24 15.32 -3.14
CA GLU A 142 -20.16 14.22 -3.37
C GLU A 142 -19.88 13.08 -2.39
N VAL A 143 -20.94 12.41 -1.95
CA VAL A 143 -20.82 11.26 -1.05
C VAL A 143 -20.57 10.00 -1.86
N ILE A 144 -19.46 9.34 -1.59
CA ILE A 144 -19.07 8.07 -2.20
C ILE A 144 -19.35 6.94 -1.21
N GLU A 145 -20.08 5.93 -1.67
CA GLU A 145 -20.40 4.72 -0.91
C GLU A 145 -19.69 3.52 -1.54
N LEU A 146 -18.62 3.05 -0.88
CA LEU A 146 -17.93 1.81 -1.25
C LEU A 146 -18.47 0.64 -0.40
N PRO A 147 -18.61 -0.57 -0.95
CA PRO A 147 -19.04 -1.76 -0.21
C PRO A 147 -18.20 -2.01 1.04
N GLY A 148 -18.83 -2.07 2.21
CA GLY A 148 -18.14 -2.32 3.50
C GLY A 148 -17.38 -1.12 4.08
N MET A 149 -17.44 0.05 3.45
CA MET A 149 -16.83 1.29 3.94
C MET A 149 -17.88 2.23 4.55
N PRO A 150 -17.48 3.12 5.49
CA PRO A 150 -18.31 4.27 5.80
C PRO A 150 -18.47 5.16 4.56
N PRO A 151 -19.62 5.85 4.39
CA PRO A 151 -19.72 6.89 3.37
C PRO A 151 -18.68 7.98 3.65
N MET A 152 -18.08 8.48 2.58
CA MET A 152 -17.01 9.48 2.63
C MET A 152 -17.25 10.50 1.53
N TYR A 153 -16.91 11.76 1.77
CA TYR A 153 -16.84 12.70 0.65
C TYR A 153 -15.68 12.34 -0.28
N ASP A 154 -15.85 12.61 -1.57
CA ASP A 154 -14.80 12.52 -2.61
C ASP A 154 -13.43 13.07 -2.17
N TYR A 155 -13.38 14.24 -1.55
CA TYR A 155 -12.12 14.85 -1.10
C TYR A 155 -11.49 14.14 0.10
N GLU A 156 -12.20 13.24 0.79
CA GLU A 156 -11.60 12.45 1.86
C GLU A 156 -10.61 11.40 1.31
N PHE A 157 -10.75 11.03 0.03
CA PHE A 157 -9.84 10.14 -0.70
C PHE A 157 -8.59 10.86 -1.22
N ASN A 158 -8.49 12.18 -1.04
CA ASN A 158 -7.29 12.96 -1.37
C ASN A 158 -6.86 13.86 -0.18
N PRO A 159 -6.33 13.26 0.91
CA PRO A 159 -6.06 13.99 2.15
C PRO A 159 -4.86 14.96 2.07
N GLN A 160 -3.99 14.84 1.07
CA GLN A 160 -2.71 15.57 1.02
C GLN A 160 -2.43 16.39 -0.23
N HIS A 161 -3.30 16.43 -1.26
CA HIS A 161 -2.98 17.14 -2.52
C HIS A 161 -1.61 16.72 -3.10
N GLU A 162 -1.41 15.42 -3.34
CA GLU A 162 -0.19 14.97 -4.02
C GLU A 162 -0.36 14.96 -5.55
N ASP A 163 0.59 15.59 -6.25
CA ASP A 163 0.76 15.47 -7.70
C ASP A 163 1.27 14.07 -8.07
N SER A 164 0.44 13.03 -7.97
CA SER A 164 0.88 11.70 -8.36
C SER A 164 0.90 11.60 -9.88
N SER A 165 2.06 11.53 -10.55
CA SER A 165 2.12 11.43 -12.03
C SER A 165 1.73 10.06 -12.62
N ASP A 166 1.16 9.18 -11.79
CA ASP A 166 0.90 7.80 -12.14
C ASP A 166 -0.47 7.59 -12.79
N THR A 167 -0.45 7.10 -14.02
CA THR A 167 -1.65 6.64 -14.72
C THR A 167 -2.01 5.23 -14.28
N TRP A 168 -3.31 4.99 -14.10
CA TRP A 168 -3.81 3.70 -13.65
C TRP A 168 -4.86 3.16 -14.62
N SER A 169 -4.74 1.88 -14.97
CA SER A 169 -5.78 1.17 -15.72
C SER A 169 -5.83 -0.25 -15.19
N ILE A 170 -7.04 -0.80 -15.05
CA ILE A 170 -7.26 -2.20 -14.68
C ILE A 170 -8.19 -2.84 -15.68
N GLU A 171 -7.63 -3.74 -16.48
CA GLU A 171 -8.37 -4.85 -17.09
C GLU A 171 -7.80 -6.17 -16.56
N THR A 172 -7.89 -6.40 -15.25
CA THR A 172 -7.36 -7.63 -14.65
C THR A 172 -8.31 -8.82 -14.89
N ALA A 173 -7.85 -10.04 -14.61
CA ALA A 173 -8.69 -11.26 -14.56
C ALA A 173 -8.86 -11.78 -13.11
N GLY A 174 -8.40 -10.99 -12.14
CA GLY A 174 -8.46 -11.26 -10.71
C GLY A 174 -7.65 -10.22 -9.93
N THR A 175 -7.71 -10.29 -8.62
CA THR A 175 -6.97 -9.39 -7.72
C THR A 175 -6.65 -10.14 -6.44
N LEU A 176 -5.52 -9.80 -5.85
CA LEU A 176 -5.05 -10.42 -4.62
C LEU A 176 -5.67 -9.66 -3.44
N GLY A 177 -7.01 -9.69 -3.38
CA GLY A 177 -7.76 -9.32 -2.18
C GLY A 177 -7.72 -10.46 -1.16
N ASN A 178 -8.29 -10.23 0.03
CA ASN A 178 -8.49 -11.28 1.02
C ASN A 178 -9.93 -11.16 1.58
N ALA A 179 -10.77 -12.17 1.35
CA ALA A 179 -12.16 -12.16 1.82
C ALA A 179 -12.28 -12.16 3.36
N SER A 180 -11.25 -12.61 4.07
CA SER A 180 -11.15 -12.46 5.52
C SER A 180 -10.91 -11.02 5.98
N PHE A 181 -10.53 -10.14 5.04
CA PHE A 181 -10.19 -8.74 5.26
C PHE A 181 -11.33 -7.81 4.89
N ASP A 182 -11.96 -7.99 3.72
CA ASP A 182 -13.00 -7.12 3.15
C ASP A 182 -14.11 -7.90 2.39
N PRO A 183 -14.96 -8.66 3.10
CA PRO A 183 -15.91 -9.59 2.47
C PRO A 183 -16.95 -8.89 1.57
N GLU A 184 -17.40 -7.68 1.92
CA GLU A 184 -18.32 -6.90 1.09
C GLU A 184 -17.66 -6.44 -0.22
N ALA A 185 -16.41 -5.96 -0.15
CA ALA A 185 -15.63 -5.55 -1.31
C ALA A 185 -15.34 -6.74 -2.23
N CYS A 186 -15.01 -7.89 -1.64
CA CYS A 186 -14.85 -9.17 -2.32
C CYS A 186 -16.10 -9.59 -3.10
N ALA A 187 -17.28 -9.49 -2.47
CA ALA A 187 -18.55 -9.83 -3.11
C ALA A 187 -18.88 -8.86 -4.26
N ALA A 188 -18.67 -7.56 -4.05
CA ALA A 188 -18.89 -6.54 -5.07
C ALA A 188 -17.93 -6.72 -6.26
N TYR A 189 -16.65 -7.00 -5.99
CA TYR A 189 -15.66 -7.28 -7.03
C TYR A 189 -16.04 -8.51 -7.86
N LYS A 190 -16.41 -9.63 -7.22
CA LYS A 190 -16.89 -10.83 -7.93
C LYS A 190 -18.14 -10.56 -8.76
N THR A 191 -19.05 -9.72 -8.26
CA THR A 191 -20.26 -9.30 -9.00
C THR A 191 -19.92 -8.45 -10.20
N TRP A 192 -19.03 -7.47 -10.06
CA TRP A 192 -18.57 -6.63 -11.16
C TRP A 192 -17.86 -7.43 -12.26
N PHE A 193 -17.09 -8.45 -11.88
CA PHE A 193 -16.34 -9.27 -12.84
C PHE A 193 -17.20 -10.30 -13.57
N ALA A 194 -18.37 -10.66 -13.04
CA ALA A 194 -19.24 -11.64 -13.66
C ALA A 194 -19.61 -11.24 -15.11
N PRO A 195 -19.67 -12.22 -16.05
CA PRO A 195 -19.54 -13.66 -15.85
C PRO A 195 -18.09 -14.17 -15.87
N ARG A 196 -17.08 -13.29 -15.94
CA ARG A 196 -15.67 -13.70 -15.84
C ARG A 196 -15.38 -14.14 -14.40
N PRO A 197 -14.57 -15.19 -14.20
CA PRO A 197 -14.15 -15.55 -12.85
C PRO A 197 -13.27 -14.44 -12.27
N ALA A 198 -13.39 -14.24 -10.96
CA ALA A 198 -12.50 -13.41 -10.16
C ALA A 198 -12.03 -14.27 -8.97
N TYR A 199 -10.73 -14.29 -8.75
CA TYR A 199 -10.08 -15.04 -7.66
C TYR A 199 -9.49 -14.06 -6.66
N ILE A 200 -9.67 -14.37 -5.38
CA ILE A 200 -9.26 -13.62 -4.20
C ILE A 200 -8.20 -14.48 -3.50
N ILE A 201 -6.93 -14.24 -3.86
CA ILE A 201 -5.80 -15.07 -3.45
C ILE A 201 -4.83 -14.21 -2.66
N GLY A 202 -5.15 -13.89 -1.41
CA GLY A 202 -4.35 -12.96 -0.64
C GLY A 202 -4.41 -13.15 0.87
N PRO A 203 -3.48 -12.51 1.60
CA PRO A 203 -2.29 -11.87 1.05
C PRO A 203 -1.20 -12.89 0.70
N LEU A 204 -0.42 -12.58 -0.34
CA LEU A 204 0.78 -13.32 -0.70
C LEU A 204 1.97 -12.78 0.11
N LEU A 205 2.03 -13.15 1.37
CA LEU A 205 3.21 -12.88 2.19
C LEU A 205 4.19 -14.05 2.10
N PRO A 206 5.50 -13.82 2.30
CA PRO A 206 6.43 -14.91 2.52
C PRO A 206 5.95 -15.68 3.75
N GLU A 207 5.37 -16.87 3.55
CA GLU A 207 5.04 -17.78 4.64
C GLU A 207 6.33 -18.11 5.38
N GLU A 208 6.38 -17.84 6.68
CA GLU A 208 7.10 -18.67 7.65
C GLU A 208 6.83 -18.14 9.07
N PRO A 209 6.18 -18.92 9.94
CA PRO A 209 6.13 -18.56 11.35
C PRO A 209 7.57 -18.56 11.88
N SER A 210 8.00 -17.43 12.45
CA SER A 210 9.21 -17.39 13.27
C SER A 210 9.06 -18.42 14.40
N ILE A 211 9.84 -19.51 14.36
CA ILE A 211 9.86 -20.53 15.41
C ILE A 211 10.73 -19.98 16.54
N ASP A 212 10.16 -19.81 17.73
CA ASP A 212 10.86 -19.53 19.01
C ASP A 212 12.15 -18.70 18.87
N GLY A 213 12.00 -17.43 18.50
CA GLY A 213 13.10 -16.46 18.44
C GLY A 213 14.03 -16.58 17.23
N GLN A 214 13.79 -17.51 16.31
CA GLN A 214 14.50 -17.60 15.02
C GLN A 214 13.76 -16.81 13.93
N LEU A 215 14.52 -16.05 13.16
CA LEU A 215 14.01 -15.34 11.98
C LEU A 215 13.66 -16.34 10.88
N SER A 216 12.60 -16.08 10.13
CA SER A 216 12.31 -16.79 8.89
C SER A 216 13.44 -16.63 7.87
N GLU A 217 13.44 -17.43 6.81
CA GLU A 217 14.39 -17.26 5.71
C GLU A 217 14.23 -15.88 5.05
N SER A 218 12.99 -15.41 4.88
CA SER A 218 12.69 -14.08 4.34
C SER A 218 13.24 -12.96 5.22
N GLN A 219 13.01 -13.03 6.54
CA GLN A 219 13.53 -12.08 7.52
C GLN A 219 15.06 -12.10 7.57
N THR A 220 15.68 -13.29 7.47
CA THR A 220 17.13 -13.43 7.45
C THR A 220 17.74 -12.81 6.20
N LYS A 221 17.12 -13.01 5.02
CA LYS A 221 17.53 -12.38 3.76
C LYS A 221 17.40 -10.87 3.83
N GLU A 222 16.28 -10.37 4.34
CA GLU A 222 16.02 -8.93 4.47
C GLU A 222 17.00 -8.27 5.45
N LEU A 223 17.24 -8.89 6.60
CA LEU A 223 18.22 -8.43 7.59
C LEU A 223 19.63 -8.37 7.00
N THR A 224 20.03 -9.40 6.25
CA THR A 224 21.35 -9.50 5.62
C THR A 224 21.52 -8.47 4.49
N ALA A 225 20.45 -8.19 3.75
CA ALA A 225 20.44 -7.19 2.68
C ALA A 225 20.45 -5.75 3.22
N SER A 226 20.05 -5.55 4.48
CA SER A 226 20.06 -4.25 5.14
C SER A 226 21.49 -3.73 5.34
N PRO A 227 21.82 -2.51 4.89
CA PRO A 227 23.10 -1.88 5.22
C PRO A 227 23.35 -1.80 6.73
N ASN A 228 22.28 -1.57 7.51
CA ASN A 228 22.32 -1.39 8.96
C ASN A 228 21.62 -2.53 9.71
N GLY A 229 21.49 -3.72 9.12
CA GLY A 229 20.66 -4.81 9.68
C GLY A 229 21.07 -5.25 11.08
N ILE A 230 22.38 -5.43 11.29
CA ILE A 230 22.93 -5.82 12.60
C ILE A 230 22.65 -4.75 13.66
N GLU A 231 22.85 -3.47 13.32
CA GLU A 231 22.58 -2.34 14.22
C GLU A 231 21.10 -2.25 14.58
N ILE A 232 20.21 -2.39 13.60
CA ILE A 232 18.77 -2.41 13.80
C ILE A 232 18.38 -3.54 14.75
N ARG A 233 18.93 -4.75 14.56
CA ARG A 233 18.65 -5.87 15.45
C ARG A 233 19.11 -5.60 16.88
N ILE A 234 20.33 -5.09 17.05
CA ILE A 234 20.87 -4.73 18.38
C ILE A 234 20.00 -3.66 19.04
N PHE A 235 19.57 -2.65 18.29
CA PHE A 235 18.69 -1.60 18.78
C PHE A 235 17.34 -2.18 19.25
N LEU A 236 16.70 -3.02 18.44
CA LEU A 236 15.45 -3.71 18.81
C LEU A 236 15.59 -4.50 20.11
N ASP A 237 16.63 -5.33 20.23
CA ASP A 237 16.89 -6.14 21.42
C ASP A 237 17.21 -5.26 22.66
N THR A 238 17.87 -4.13 22.46
CA THR A 238 18.23 -3.18 23.54
C THR A 238 17.00 -2.43 24.05
N VAL A 239 16.17 -1.93 23.14
CA VAL A 239 14.89 -1.29 23.49
C VAL A 239 14.00 -2.30 24.20
N TRP A 240 13.93 -3.54 23.70
CA TRP A 240 13.11 -4.60 24.30
C TRP A 240 13.49 -4.89 25.75
N LYS A 241 14.79 -5.04 26.02
CA LYS A 241 15.30 -5.25 27.40
C LYS A 241 15.03 -4.07 28.32
N THR A 242 14.97 -2.85 27.78
CA THR A 242 14.86 -1.62 28.58
C THR A 242 13.42 -1.19 28.83
N TYR A 243 12.57 -1.32 27.80
CA TYR A 243 11.20 -0.79 27.79
C TYR A 243 10.12 -1.88 27.75
N GLY A 244 10.50 -3.13 27.49
CA GLY A 244 9.59 -4.28 27.47
C GLY A 244 8.86 -4.47 26.14
N ASP A 245 7.87 -5.34 26.17
CA ASP A 245 7.07 -5.68 24.99
C ASP A 245 6.29 -4.47 24.47
N ARG A 246 6.13 -4.40 23.14
CA ARG A 246 5.23 -3.44 22.47
C ARG A 246 5.51 -1.97 22.81
N SER A 247 6.73 -1.63 23.20
CA SER A 247 7.12 -0.27 23.60
C SER A 247 7.58 0.59 22.42
N LEU A 248 8.01 -0.02 21.31
CA LEU A 248 8.58 0.68 20.16
C LEU A 248 7.48 1.21 19.22
N LEU A 249 7.65 2.42 18.73
CA LEU A 249 6.95 2.99 17.58
C LEU A 249 7.82 2.86 16.33
N TYR A 250 7.41 2.04 15.37
CA TYR A 250 8.02 2.01 14.04
C TYR A 250 7.35 3.04 13.14
N ILE A 251 8.12 3.85 12.42
CA ILE A 251 7.62 4.92 11.55
C ILE A 251 8.20 4.74 10.15
N SER A 252 7.33 4.56 9.15
CA SER A 252 7.71 4.49 7.74
C SER A 252 6.57 4.90 6.81
N PHE A 253 6.88 5.75 5.84
CA PHE A 253 5.94 6.17 4.79
C PHE A 253 6.21 5.43 3.46
N GLY A 254 6.85 4.27 3.53
CA GLY A 254 7.18 3.45 2.38
C GLY A 254 8.43 3.94 1.65
N SER A 255 8.59 3.47 0.41
CA SER A 255 9.80 3.71 -0.39
C SER A 255 9.77 4.96 -1.25
N HIS A 256 8.57 5.55 -1.45
CA HIS A 256 8.33 6.65 -2.39
C HIS A 256 7.78 7.90 -1.71
N PHE A 257 6.90 7.74 -0.72
CA PHE A 257 6.16 8.86 -0.15
C PHE A 257 6.83 9.44 1.09
N TRP A 258 6.60 10.72 1.33
CA TRP A 258 7.01 11.40 2.56
C TRP A 258 6.04 12.55 2.88
N PRO A 259 5.61 12.72 4.15
CA PRO A 259 4.72 13.82 4.49
C PRO A 259 5.35 15.18 4.22
N HIS A 260 4.59 16.08 3.60
CA HIS A 260 5.03 17.44 3.35
C HIS A 260 4.99 18.32 4.60
N GLY A 261 5.87 19.33 4.63
CA GLY A 261 5.87 20.38 5.65
C GLY A 261 6.42 19.95 7.02
N GLU A 262 6.21 20.79 8.02
CA GLU A 262 6.82 20.64 9.36
C GLU A 262 6.08 19.67 10.29
N GLY A 263 4.88 19.21 9.89
CA GLY A 263 4.03 18.37 10.72
C GLY A 263 4.72 17.07 11.17
N VAL A 264 5.48 16.43 10.28
CA VAL A 264 6.22 15.19 10.62
C VAL A 264 7.24 15.43 11.71
N TRP A 265 7.93 16.58 11.67
CA TRP A 265 8.91 16.93 12.70
C TRP A 265 8.23 17.24 14.02
N LYS A 266 7.09 17.96 14.00
CA LYS A 266 6.28 18.16 15.21
C LYS A 266 5.85 16.84 15.85
N VAL A 267 5.44 15.86 15.05
CA VAL A 267 5.11 14.50 15.51
C VAL A 267 6.32 13.82 16.16
N ILE A 268 7.49 13.84 15.53
CA ILE A 268 8.72 13.26 16.09
C ILE A 268 9.13 13.96 17.39
N GLU A 269 8.98 15.28 17.50
CA GLU A 269 9.24 16.02 18.75
C GLU A 269 8.39 15.49 19.90
N VAL A 270 7.08 15.33 19.67
CA VAL A 270 6.16 14.79 20.68
C VAL A 270 6.57 13.38 21.11
N ILE A 271 6.93 12.52 20.16
CA ILE A 271 7.33 11.13 20.43
C ILE A 271 8.57 11.10 21.34
N LEU A 272 9.58 11.93 21.04
CA LEU A 272 10.79 12.07 21.85
C LEU A 272 10.49 12.62 23.24
N GLU A 273 9.62 13.63 23.36
CA GLU A 273 9.21 14.19 24.65
C GLU A 273 8.44 13.20 25.52
N MET A 274 7.60 12.38 24.90
CA MET A 274 6.89 11.27 25.55
C MET A 274 7.80 10.07 25.85
N LYS A 275 9.08 10.13 25.44
CA LYS A 275 10.09 9.08 25.64
C LYS A 275 9.68 7.73 25.06
N ILE A 276 8.99 7.76 23.92
CA ILE A 276 8.60 6.55 23.21
C ILE A 276 9.76 6.15 22.30
N PRO A 277 10.35 4.95 22.45
CA PRO A 277 11.39 4.48 21.56
C PRO A 277 10.88 4.39 20.12
N LEU A 278 11.69 4.79 19.15
CA LEU A 278 11.29 4.82 17.75
C LEU A 278 12.36 4.31 16.78
N ILE A 279 11.90 3.72 15.68
CA ILE A 279 12.67 3.56 14.45
C ILE A 279 12.00 4.40 13.38
N LEU A 280 12.72 5.33 12.78
CA LEU A 280 12.28 6.14 11.65
C LEU A 280 12.99 5.67 10.39
N SER A 281 12.23 5.16 9.42
CA SER A 281 12.75 4.89 8.08
C SER A 281 12.27 5.87 7.03
N PHE A 282 13.16 6.25 6.11
CA PHE A 282 12.86 7.22 5.05
C PHE A 282 13.61 6.85 3.78
N ASN A 283 12.92 6.79 2.64
CA ASN A 283 13.57 6.51 1.35
C ASN A 283 13.04 7.40 0.22
N SER A 284 12.25 8.42 0.57
CA SER A 284 11.69 9.37 -0.39
C SER A 284 12.70 10.44 -0.77
N LYS A 285 12.59 10.94 -2.00
CA LYS A 285 13.33 12.11 -2.48
C LYS A 285 12.83 13.41 -1.85
N ASP A 286 11.59 13.42 -1.37
CA ASP A 286 10.95 14.57 -0.73
C ASP A 286 11.30 14.66 0.76
N PHE A 287 12.12 13.72 1.25
CA PHE A 287 12.64 13.75 2.61
C PHE A 287 13.65 14.88 2.79
N GLU A 288 13.34 15.82 3.67
CA GLU A 288 14.26 16.87 4.11
C GLU A 288 14.22 17.00 5.63
N MET A 289 15.29 16.56 6.31
CA MET A 289 15.39 16.67 7.77
C MET A 289 16.07 17.98 8.21
N PRO A 290 15.42 18.79 9.06
CA PRO A 290 16.04 19.95 9.67
C PRO A 290 17.27 19.56 10.50
N PHE A 291 18.37 20.32 10.39
CA PHE A 291 19.62 20.04 11.12
C PHE A 291 19.42 19.87 12.64
N GLN A 292 18.54 20.69 13.23
CA GLN A 292 18.24 20.59 14.67
C GLN A 292 17.54 19.27 15.01
N MET A 293 16.68 18.76 14.13
CA MET A 293 16.01 17.48 14.31
C MET A 293 17.01 16.32 14.19
N GLN A 294 17.88 16.35 13.17
CA GLN A 294 18.92 15.34 13.00
C GLN A 294 19.79 15.25 14.25
N LYS A 295 20.26 16.40 14.76
CA LYS A 295 21.06 16.44 15.99
C LYS A 295 20.32 15.86 17.20
N ARG A 296 19.01 16.12 17.32
CA ARG A 296 18.18 15.56 18.40
C ARG A 296 18.09 14.05 18.29
N LEU A 297 17.81 13.52 17.10
CA LEU A 297 17.71 12.08 16.85
C LEU A 297 19.05 11.37 17.06
N ASP A 298 20.16 11.91 16.56
CA ASP A 298 21.51 11.34 16.74
C ASP A 298 21.94 11.30 18.21
N SER A 299 21.50 12.27 19.01
CA SER A 299 21.79 12.31 20.45
C SER A 299 20.87 11.44 21.30
N SER A 300 19.81 10.87 20.70
CA SER A 300 18.80 10.09 21.40
C SER A 300 19.20 8.63 21.45
N ASN A 301 19.22 8.04 22.65
CA ASN A 301 19.43 6.61 22.84
C ASN A 301 18.16 5.76 22.63
N ILE A 302 17.03 6.41 22.31
CA ILE A 302 15.74 5.75 22.07
C ILE A 302 15.28 5.89 20.62
N ALA A 303 16.10 6.47 19.74
CA ALA A 303 15.77 6.63 18.34
C ALA A 303 16.83 5.97 17.45
N LEU A 304 16.37 5.33 16.39
CA LEU A 304 17.22 4.88 15.28
C LEU A 304 16.63 5.41 13.97
N VAL A 305 17.48 5.96 13.12
CA VAL A 305 17.10 6.59 11.86
C VAL A 305 17.85 5.88 10.74
N SER A 306 17.15 5.39 9.71
CA SER A 306 17.78 4.66 8.61
C SER A 306 17.07 4.89 7.29
N THR A 307 17.81 4.93 6.18
CA THR A 307 17.22 5.10 4.86
C THR A 307 16.48 3.84 4.37
N TRP A 308 16.91 2.69 4.86
CA TRP A 308 16.27 1.41 4.59
C TRP A 308 16.30 0.55 5.84
N VAL A 309 15.25 -0.24 6.04
CA VAL A 309 15.12 -1.12 7.22
C VAL A 309 14.54 -2.47 6.82
N PRO A 310 14.89 -3.55 7.53
CA PRO A 310 14.25 -4.83 7.34
C PRO A 310 12.88 -4.82 8.01
N GLN A 311 11.84 -4.40 7.28
CA GLN A 311 10.51 -4.13 7.79
C GLN A 311 9.87 -5.38 8.41
N HIS A 312 10.00 -6.56 7.79
CA HIS A 312 9.47 -7.80 8.37
C HIS A 312 10.16 -8.15 9.69
N VAL A 313 11.45 -7.83 9.84
CA VAL A 313 12.19 -8.08 11.09
C VAL A 313 11.70 -7.13 12.19
N ILE A 314 11.48 -5.85 11.87
CA ILE A 314 10.97 -4.87 12.84
C ILE A 314 9.55 -5.24 13.26
N LEU A 315 8.63 -5.46 12.30
CA LEU A 315 7.23 -5.79 12.59
C LEU A 315 7.10 -7.12 13.35
N GLY A 316 7.96 -8.10 13.07
CA GLY A 316 7.99 -9.38 13.78
C GLY A 316 8.64 -9.34 15.17
N HIS A 317 9.27 -8.23 15.56
CA HIS A 317 9.94 -8.14 16.86
C HIS A 317 8.93 -7.90 18.01
N PRO A 318 9.04 -8.60 19.16
CA PRO A 318 8.11 -8.44 20.30
C PRO A 318 8.04 -7.01 20.88
N VAL A 319 9.12 -6.24 20.72
CA VAL A 319 9.21 -4.83 21.14
C VAL A 319 8.28 -3.91 20.33
N THR A 320 7.90 -4.31 19.12
CA THR A 320 7.16 -3.45 18.20
C THR A 320 5.71 -3.31 18.68
N GLY A 321 5.42 -2.10 19.17
CA GLY A 321 4.10 -1.69 19.60
C GLY A 321 3.29 -1.26 18.40
N TRP A 322 3.60 -0.10 17.85
CA TRP A 322 2.75 0.54 16.84
C TRP A 322 3.53 0.79 15.57
N PHE A 323 2.82 0.76 14.44
CA PHE A 323 3.37 1.13 13.14
C PHE A 323 2.71 2.42 12.65
N MET A 324 3.43 3.54 12.69
CA MET A 324 3.02 4.75 12.01
C MET A 324 3.34 4.64 10.52
N THR A 325 2.31 4.66 9.68
CA THR A 325 2.46 4.33 8.27
C THR A 325 1.53 5.15 7.39
N HIS A 326 1.98 5.37 6.17
CA HIS A 326 1.16 5.85 5.06
C HIS A 326 -0.02 4.92 4.70
N CYS A 327 -0.06 3.67 5.19
CA CYS A 327 -1.13 2.70 4.89
C CYS A 327 -1.21 2.24 3.42
N GLY A 328 -0.10 2.21 2.68
CA GLY A 328 -0.04 1.47 1.41
C GLY A 328 -0.30 -0.03 1.63
N ASN A 329 -0.94 -0.71 0.66
CA ASN A 329 -1.47 -2.06 0.86
C ASN A 329 -0.42 -3.09 1.34
N ASN A 330 0.83 -3.00 0.88
CA ASN A 330 1.91 -3.89 1.33
C ASN A 330 2.22 -3.70 2.83
N SER A 331 2.40 -2.45 3.26
CA SER A 331 2.64 -2.12 4.68
C SER A 331 1.46 -2.55 5.56
N VAL A 332 0.23 -2.34 5.11
CA VAL A 332 -0.98 -2.80 5.83
C VAL A 332 -0.96 -4.32 6.00
N THR A 333 -0.68 -5.02 4.90
CA THR A 333 -0.65 -6.48 4.86
C THR A 333 0.41 -7.06 5.78
N GLU A 334 1.63 -6.51 5.75
CA GLU A 334 2.72 -6.90 6.66
C GLU A 334 2.40 -6.56 8.12
N SER A 335 1.75 -5.43 8.39
CA SER A 335 1.36 -5.04 9.75
C SER A 335 0.36 -6.04 10.35
N VAL A 336 -0.64 -6.44 9.55
CA VAL A 336 -1.67 -7.39 9.99
C VAL A 336 -1.09 -8.78 10.19
N SER A 337 -0.23 -9.27 9.30
CA SER A 337 0.38 -10.59 9.46
C SER A 337 1.28 -10.69 10.69
N HIS A 338 1.88 -9.59 11.13
CA HIS A 338 2.61 -9.54 12.39
C HIS A 338 1.71 -9.22 13.59
N GLY A 339 0.50 -8.72 13.40
CA GLY A 339 -0.43 -8.34 14.47
C GLY A 339 -0.06 -7.03 15.15
N VAL A 340 0.51 -6.11 14.38
CA VAL A 340 0.94 -4.77 14.82
C VAL A 340 -0.11 -3.74 14.41
N PRO A 341 -0.82 -3.08 15.36
CA PRO A 341 -1.78 -2.04 15.03
C PRO A 341 -1.09 -0.76 14.54
N MET A 342 -1.84 0.09 13.82
CA MET A 342 -1.27 1.19 13.05
C MET A 342 -1.67 2.58 13.58
N ILE A 343 -0.83 3.58 13.29
CA ILE A 343 -1.19 5.01 13.28
C ILE A 343 -1.09 5.46 11.82
N ALA A 344 -2.25 5.59 11.18
CA ALA A 344 -2.40 5.89 9.77
C ALA A 344 -2.20 7.39 9.51
N TRP A 345 -1.33 7.69 8.55
CA TRP A 345 -1.14 9.02 8.00
C TRP A 345 -1.13 8.89 6.47
N PRO A 346 -2.31 8.71 5.85
CA PRO A 346 -2.41 8.49 4.43
C PRO A 346 -1.99 9.73 3.64
N LEU A 347 -1.30 9.49 2.54
CA LEU A 347 -0.78 10.53 1.64
C LEU A 347 -1.54 10.52 0.30
N SER A 348 -1.48 9.43 -0.45
CA SER A 348 -2.10 9.33 -1.78
C SER A 348 -2.40 7.88 -2.22
N ALA A 349 -2.88 7.70 -3.45
CA ALA A 349 -3.23 6.41 -4.04
C ALA A 349 -4.21 5.59 -3.17
N ASP A 350 -3.93 4.31 -2.93
CA ASP A 350 -4.77 3.40 -2.13
C ASP A 350 -4.78 3.72 -0.62
N GLN A 351 -3.86 4.57 -0.17
CA GLN A 351 -3.61 4.84 1.24
C GLN A 351 -4.83 5.40 2.00
N PRO A 352 -5.59 6.39 1.48
CA PRO A 352 -6.70 6.99 2.24
C PRO A 352 -7.87 6.01 2.43
N VAL A 353 -8.15 5.20 1.40
CA VAL A 353 -9.15 4.12 1.46
C VAL A 353 -8.73 3.10 2.51
N ASN A 354 -7.47 2.65 2.46
CA ASN A 354 -6.94 1.69 3.42
C ASN A 354 -6.99 2.24 4.84
N ALA A 355 -6.53 3.48 5.05
CA ALA A 355 -6.52 4.14 6.36
C ALA A 355 -7.94 4.22 6.96
N ALA A 356 -8.93 4.65 6.16
CA ALA A 356 -10.32 4.71 6.59
C ALA A 356 -10.89 3.32 6.94
N TYR A 357 -10.57 2.30 6.14
CA TYR A 357 -11.00 0.93 6.42
C TYR A 357 -10.38 0.38 7.71
N MET A 358 -9.06 0.54 7.89
CA MET A 358 -8.34 0.10 9.09
C MET A 358 -8.82 0.82 10.36
N SER A 359 -9.10 2.12 10.25
CA SER A 359 -9.43 2.98 11.39
C SER A 359 -10.91 2.87 11.78
N SER A 360 -11.80 2.91 10.80
CA SER A 360 -13.24 3.12 11.01
C SER A 360 -14.05 1.82 10.95
N VAL A 361 -13.59 0.81 10.20
CA VAL A 361 -14.31 -0.47 10.04
C VAL A 361 -13.69 -1.56 10.89
N LEU A 362 -12.40 -1.84 10.68
CA LEU A 362 -11.71 -2.92 11.39
C LEU A 362 -11.31 -2.54 12.82
N ASN A 363 -11.25 -1.23 13.11
CA ASN A 363 -10.82 -0.69 14.39
C ASN A 363 -9.46 -1.29 14.84
N ILE A 364 -8.47 -1.23 13.94
CA ILE A 364 -7.09 -1.69 14.18
C ILE A 364 -6.05 -0.57 13.98
N ALA A 365 -6.50 0.62 13.60
CA ALA A 365 -5.65 1.79 13.44
C ALA A 365 -6.27 3.05 14.07
N TYR A 366 -5.43 4.04 14.37
CA TYR A 366 -5.85 5.44 14.46
C TYR A 366 -5.57 6.11 13.12
N GLU A 367 -6.34 7.10 12.73
CA GLU A 367 -6.04 7.97 11.58
C GLU A 367 -5.71 9.37 12.10
N LEU A 368 -4.64 9.96 11.59
CA LEU A 368 -4.25 11.33 11.89
C LEU A 368 -4.99 12.26 10.91
N PHE A 369 -5.91 13.06 11.43
CA PHE A 369 -6.74 13.96 10.65
C PHE A 369 -6.16 15.37 10.60
N GLU A 370 -5.49 15.82 11.67
CA GLU A 370 -4.88 17.15 11.71
C GLU A 370 -3.66 17.26 10.79
N THR A 371 -3.16 16.14 10.27
CA THR A 371 -2.07 16.11 9.28
C THR A 371 -2.55 16.29 7.84
N ARG A 372 -3.86 16.43 7.60
CA ARG A 372 -4.44 16.69 6.26
C ARG A 372 -4.12 18.10 5.79
N ILE A 373 -4.10 18.31 4.47
CA ILE A 373 -3.93 19.65 3.86
C ILE A 373 -4.93 19.90 2.73
N GLY A 374 -5.01 21.15 2.27
CA GLY A 374 -5.91 21.55 1.17
C GLY A 374 -7.37 21.19 1.44
N SER A 375 -8.02 20.54 0.47
CA SER A 375 -9.41 20.06 0.59
C SER A 375 -9.60 19.00 1.68
N GLY A 376 -8.54 18.32 2.11
CA GLY A 376 -8.56 17.40 3.25
C GLY A 376 -8.91 18.08 4.58
N LEU A 377 -8.81 19.41 4.69
CA LEU A 377 -9.20 20.18 5.88
C LEU A 377 -10.70 20.51 5.93
N ARG A 378 -11.47 20.14 4.91
CA ARG A 378 -12.93 20.30 4.91
C ARG A 378 -13.58 19.36 5.94
N PRO A 379 -14.79 19.68 6.43
CA PRO A 379 -15.52 18.78 7.33
C PRO A 379 -15.80 17.43 6.68
N LEU A 380 -15.23 16.36 7.22
CA LEU A 380 -15.40 15.00 6.71
C LEU A 380 -16.84 14.52 6.97
N TYR A 381 -17.36 13.67 6.08
CA TYR A 381 -18.64 12.97 6.27
C TYR A 381 -18.61 12.16 7.57
N ARG A 382 -17.42 11.67 7.93
CA ARG A 382 -17.11 10.94 9.16
C ARG A 382 -17.20 11.80 10.44
N GLY A 383 -17.66 13.05 10.35
CA GLY A 383 -17.99 13.90 11.50
C GLY A 383 -16.81 14.64 12.14
N ILE A 384 -15.68 14.71 11.44
CA ILE A 384 -14.44 15.34 11.91
C ILE A 384 -14.19 16.60 11.07
N LYS A 385 -13.70 17.67 11.68
CA LYS A 385 -13.25 18.86 10.95
C LYS A 385 -11.82 19.21 11.39
N PRO A 386 -10.80 18.85 10.59
CA PRO A 386 -9.42 19.16 10.91
C PRO A 386 -9.16 20.66 10.82
N GLN A 387 -8.17 21.11 11.57
CA GLN A 387 -7.66 22.48 11.54
C GLN A 387 -6.38 22.58 10.71
N GLY A 388 -5.52 21.55 10.74
CA GLY A 388 -4.26 21.55 9.97
C GLY A 388 -3.14 22.40 10.60
N ALA A 389 -3.37 22.97 11.78
CA ALA A 389 -2.38 23.77 12.49
C ALA A 389 -1.37 22.86 13.23
N LEU A 390 -0.12 23.31 13.36
CA LEU A 390 0.92 22.53 14.04
C LEU A 390 0.54 22.21 15.50
N GLU A 391 -0.15 23.13 16.19
CA GLU A 391 -0.65 22.92 17.55
C GLU A 391 -1.77 21.88 17.59
N ALA A 392 -2.59 21.80 16.54
CA ALA A 392 -3.64 20.80 16.41
C ALA A 392 -3.03 19.41 16.13
N ILE A 393 -2.04 19.33 15.24
CA ILE A 393 -1.24 18.12 15.00
C ILE A 393 -0.59 17.64 16.30
N GLU A 394 0.05 18.54 17.05
CA GLU A 394 0.67 18.23 18.35
C GLU A 394 -0.36 17.66 19.34
N THR A 395 -1.54 18.28 19.43
CA THR A 395 -2.61 17.84 20.33
C THR A 395 -3.16 16.48 19.94
N GLU A 396 -3.39 16.26 18.63
CA GLU A 396 -3.87 15.00 18.09
C GLU A 396 -2.87 13.88 18.37
N ILE A 397 -1.60 14.06 18.00
CA ILE A 397 -0.61 12.98 18.15
C ILE A 397 -0.37 12.63 19.62
N ARG A 398 -0.31 13.61 20.54
CA ARG A 398 -0.24 13.33 21.99
C ARG A 398 -1.42 12.47 22.44
N THR A 399 -2.63 12.82 22.00
CA THR A 399 -3.86 12.08 22.34
C THR A 399 -3.84 10.68 21.76
N VAL A 400 -3.44 10.52 20.50
CA VAL A 400 -3.34 9.23 19.82
C VAL A 400 -2.31 8.34 20.51
N LEU A 401 -1.12 8.84 20.82
CA LEU A 401 -0.07 8.07 21.51
C LEU A 401 -0.51 7.65 22.92
N GLN A 402 -1.21 8.50 23.67
CA GLN A 402 -1.78 8.12 24.96
C GLN A 402 -2.84 7.00 24.83
N LYS A 403 -3.72 7.08 23.82
CA LYS A 403 -4.71 6.03 23.56
C LYS A 403 -4.06 4.73 23.06
N ALA A 404 -3.01 4.83 22.25
CA ALA A 404 -2.27 3.71 21.66
C ALA A 404 -1.65 2.80 22.73
N TRP A 405 -1.10 3.36 23.81
CA TRP A 405 -0.63 2.59 24.97
C TRP A 405 -1.65 2.50 26.12
N GLY A 406 -2.92 2.83 25.84
CA GLY A 406 -4.04 2.75 26.78
C GLY A 406 -5.02 1.62 26.46
N CYS A 407 -6.18 1.64 27.14
CA CYS A 407 -7.23 0.63 26.95
C CYS A 407 -7.77 0.59 25.51
N ASP A 408 -7.86 1.73 24.83
CA ASP A 408 -8.33 1.77 23.43
C ASP A 408 -7.35 1.07 22.49
N GLY A 409 -6.05 1.34 22.64
CA GLY A 409 -5.01 0.67 21.89
C GLY A 409 -4.93 -0.85 22.15
N ALA A 410 -5.20 -1.28 23.39
CA ALA A 410 -5.32 -2.70 23.71
C ALA A 410 -6.45 -3.39 22.92
N ARG A 411 -7.61 -2.73 22.77
CA ARG A 411 -8.72 -3.24 21.93
C ARG A 411 -8.34 -3.35 20.47
N LYS A 412 -7.69 -2.31 19.92
CA LYS A 412 -7.20 -2.34 18.52
C LYS A 412 -6.22 -3.48 18.29
N ARG A 413 -5.35 -3.77 19.27
CA ARG A 413 -4.45 -4.93 19.20
C ARG A 413 -5.20 -6.26 19.27
N GLU A 414 -6.20 -6.38 20.13
CA GLU A 414 -7.02 -7.60 20.17
C GLU A 414 -7.69 -7.85 18.81
N ASN A 415 -8.23 -6.80 18.18
CA ASN A 415 -8.86 -6.88 16.87
C ASN A 415 -7.87 -7.33 15.78
N ILE A 416 -6.66 -6.73 15.72
CA ILE A 416 -5.69 -7.12 14.69
C ILE A 416 -5.14 -8.52 14.90
N LEU A 417 -5.04 -9.01 16.14
CA LEU A 417 -4.63 -10.38 16.42
C LEU A 417 -5.70 -11.40 15.97
N LYS A 418 -6.99 -11.10 16.14
CA LYS A 418 -8.08 -11.90 15.57
C LYS A 418 -8.03 -11.91 14.05
N LEU A 419 -7.71 -10.76 13.44
CA LEU A 419 -7.58 -10.66 11.98
C LEU A 419 -6.37 -11.45 11.45
N LYS A 420 -5.23 -11.38 12.14
CA LYS A 420 -4.05 -12.22 11.87
C LYS A 420 -4.39 -13.71 11.88
N GLU A 421 -5.15 -14.16 12.89
CA GLU A 421 -5.58 -15.56 12.98
C GLU A 421 -6.45 -15.96 11.79
N LYS A 422 -7.44 -15.14 11.41
CA LYS A 422 -8.25 -15.38 10.21
C LYS A 422 -7.42 -15.48 8.94
N LEU A 423 -6.45 -14.57 8.79
CA LEU A 423 -5.53 -14.54 7.65
C LEU A 423 -4.70 -15.82 7.56
N ASN A 424 -4.23 -16.36 8.69
CA ASN A 424 -3.54 -17.65 8.72
C ASN A 424 -4.49 -18.80 8.35
N ILE A 425 -5.73 -18.78 8.84
CA ILE A 425 -6.74 -19.81 8.54
C ILE A 425 -7.10 -19.83 7.04
N ALA A 426 -7.17 -18.66 6.39
CA ALA A 426 -7.47 -18.56 4.96
C ALA A 426 -6.47 -19.31 4.06
N TRP A 427 -5.24 -19.52 4.55
CA TRP A 427 -4.18 -20.24 3.84
C TRP A 427 -3.98 -21.70 4.27
N ASN A 428 -4.74 -22.17 5.27
CA ASN A 428 -4.77 -23.60 5.62
C ASN A 428 -5.20 -24.47 4.42
N GLU A 429 -5.02 -25.79 4.53
CA GLU A 429 -5.29 -26.74 3.44
C GLU A 429 -6.71 -26.62 2.84
N ASP A 430 -7.69 -26.30 3.70
CA ASP A 430 -9.10 -26.10 3.34
C ASP A 430 -9.54 -24.62 3.47
N GLY A 431 -8.59 -23.70 3.58
CA GLY A 431 -8.84 -22.26 3.67
C GLY A 431 -9.26 -21.64 2.34
N GLU A 432 -10.02 -20.54 2.39
CA GLU A 432 -10.61 -19.89 1.21
C GLU A 432 -9.55 -19.48 0.16
N ALA A 433 -8.45 -18.85 0.57
CA ALA A 433 -7.41 -18.40 -0.34
C ALA A 433 -6.70 -19.60 -1.00
N ARG A 434 -6.50 -20.68 -0.24
CA ARG A 434 -5.91 -21.93 -0.75
C ARG A 434 -6.82 -22.61 -1.76
N ILE A 435 -8.13 -22.65 -1.52
CA ILE A 435 -9.14 -23.18 -2.44
C ILE A 435 -9.19 -22.35 -3.72
N GLU A 436 -9.27 -21.02 -3.61
CA GLU A 436 -9.31 -20.14 -4.78
C GLU A 436 -8.03 -20.20 -5.62
N LEU A 437 -6.87 -20.32 -4.97
CA LEU A 437 -5.61 -20.56 -5.67
C LEU A 437 -5.62 -21.89 -6.43
N ARG A 438 -6.14 -22.97 -5.84
CA ARG A 438 -6.23 -24.27 -6.53
C ARG A 438 -7.14 -24.19 -7.75
N GLU A 439 -8.29 -23.54 -7.64
CA GLU A 439 -9.21 -23.35 -8.78
C GLU A 439 -8.59 -22.47 -9.86
N PHE A 440 -7.88 -21.41 -9.48
CA PHE A 440 -7.10 -20.59 -10.41
C PHE A 440 -6.06 -21.44 -11.18
N LEU A 441 -5.22 -22.19 -10.46
CA LEU A 441 -4.20 -23.05 -11.05
C LEU A 441 -4.81 -24.15 -11.93
N LYS A 442 -5.93 -24.74 -11.51
CA LYS A 442 -6.64 -25.74 -12.29
C LYS A 442 -7.22 -25.18 -13.58
N ARG A 443 -7.56 -23.89 -13.63
CA ARG A 443 -8.08 -23.28 -14.86
C ARG A 443 -6.98 -22.92 -15.84
N PHE A 444 -5.82 -22.50 -15.33
CA PHE A 444 -4.81 -21.82 -16.15
C PHE A 444 -3.47 -22.54 -16.23
N CYS A 445 -3.18 -23.50 -15.36
CA CYS A 445 -1.88 -24.17 -15.30
C CYS A 445 -1.98 -25.70 -15.51
N SER A 446 -3.18 -26.23 -15.76
CA SER A 446 -3.44 -27.66 -15.96
C SER A 446 -3.28 -28.13 -17.40
#